data_AF-S3MVY8-F1
#
_entry.id   AF-S3MVY8-F1
#
_cell.length_a   1.000
_cell.length_b   1.000
_cell.length_c   1.000
_cell.angle_alpha   90.00
_cell.angle_beta   90.00
_cell.angle_gamma   90.00
#
_symmetry.space_group_name_H-M   'P 1'
#
loop_
_entity.id
_entity.type
_entity.pdbx_description
1 polymer ?
#
loop_
_entity_poly.entity_id
_entity_poly.type
_entity_poly.pdbx_seq_one_letter_code
_entity_poly.pdbx_strand_id
1 'polypeptide(L)'
;MKNLKKTPFAIIYLLLIITAFYLGSVLNSFSLNLCYSEAMASLSSQSKSMINSNDQNKKHQFESMLNSLPLNGYETDCEKVRRIIH
;
A
#
# COMPACT_ATOMS: atom_id res chain seq x y z
N MET A 1 -9.07 13.67 -48.66
CA MET A 1 -9.75 12.58 -47.92
C MET A 1 -8.83 11.57 -47.19
N LYS A 2 -7.49 11.65 -47.27
CA LYS A 2 -6.59 10.70 -46.56
C LYS A 2 -6.51 10.92 -45.04
N ASN A 3 -6.80 12.13 -44.55
CA ASN A 3 -6.65 12.48 -43.13
C ASN A 3 -7.88 12.15 -42.27
N LEU A 4 -9.05 11.96 -42.89
CA LEU A 4 -10.31 11.66 -42.19
C LEU A 4 -10.39 10.23 -41.64
N LYS A 5 -9.51 9.32 -42.11
CA LYS A 5 -9.39 7.95 -41.59
C LYS A 5 -8.41 7.82 -40.42
N LYS A 6 -7.55 8.83 -40.21
CA LYS A 6 -6.57 8.83 -39.11
C LYS A 6 -7.16 9.35 -37.80
N THR A 7 -8.19 10.19 -37.87
CA THR A 7 -8.93 10.72 -36.73
C THR A 7 -9.56 9.64 -35.83
N PRO A 8 -10.28 8.61 -36.33
CA PRO A 8 -10.80 7.56 -35.45
C PRO A 8 -9.68 6.73 -34.80
N PHE A 9 -8.57 6.49 -35.50
CA PHE A 9 -7.42 5.78 -34.93
C PHE A 9 -6.77 6.58 -33.79
N ALA A 10 -6.61 7.89 -33.97
CA ALA A 10 -6.08 8.77 -32.92
C ALA A 10 -7.01 8.82 -31.68
N ILE A 11 -8.33 8.81 -31.89
CA ILE A 11 -9.31 8.79 -30.79
C ILE A 11 -9.24 7.46 -30.03
N ILE A 12 -9.19 6.33 -30.73
CA ILE A 12 -9.06 5.00 -30.09
C ILE A 12 -7.75 4.90 -29.31
N TYR A 13 -6.64 5.38 -29.89
CA TYR A 13 -5.35 5.39 -29.23
C TYR A 13 -5.35 6.26 -27.96
N LEU A 14 -5.97 7.45 -28.02
CA LEU A 14 -6.13 8.31 -26.86
C LEU A 14 -6.95 7.64 -25.74
N LEU A 15 -8.06 6.97 -26.11
CA LEU A 15 -8.88 6.22 -25.16
C LEU A 15 -8.09 5.08 -24.50
N LEU A 16 -7.23 4.38 -25.24
CA LEU A 16 -6.37 3.34 -24.69
C LEU A 16 -5.35 3.88 -23.68
N ILE A 17 -4.78 5.06 -23.94
CA ILE A 17 -3.85 5.70 -22.99
C ILE A 17 -4.60 6.08 -21.70
N ILE A 18 -5.78 6.69 -21.82
CA ILE A 18 -6.59 7.12 -20.68
C ILE A 18 -6.99 5.91 -19.82
N THR A 19 -7.45 4.83 -20.45
CA THR A 19 -7.85 3.61 -19.73
C THR A 19 -6.66 2.95 -19.05
N ALA A 20 -5.50 2.85 -19.72
CA ALA A 20 -4.28 2.31 -19.13
C ALA A 20 -3.82 3.14 -17.92
N PHE A 21 -3.86 4.47 -18.01
CA PHE A 21 -3.54 5.37 -16.91
C PHE A 21 -4.48 5.15 -15.72
N TYR A 22 -5.80 5.11 -15.97
CA TYR A 22 -6.79 4.91 -14.92
C TYR A 22 -6.63 3.54 -14.25
N LEU A 23 -6.49 2.46 -15.04
CA LEU A 23 -6.20 1.12 -14.54
C LEU A 23 -4.94 1.09 -13.67
N GLY A 24 -3.85 1.70 -14.13
CA GLY A 24 -2.62 1.80 -13.34
C GLY A 24 -2.81 2.52 -12.01
N SER A 25 -3.51 3.66 -12.02
CA SER A 25 -3.78 4.44 -10.81
C SER A 25 -4.65 3.68 -9.80
N VAL A 26 -5.65 2.95 -10.29
CA VAL A 26 -6.55 2.13 -9.48
C VAL A 26 -5.79 0.95 -8.89
N LEU A 27 -5.04 0.20 -9.69
CA LEU A 27 -4.21 -0.92 -9.22
C LEU A 27 -3.19 -0.47 -8.17
N ASN A 28 -2.54 0.68 -8.38
CA ASN A 28 -1.62 1.23 -7.40
C ASN A 28 -2.32 1.60 -6.09
N SER A 29 -3.50 2.21 -6.16
CA SER A 29 -4.30 2.55 -4.99
C SER A 29 -4.76 1.31 -4.23
N PHE A 30 -5.20 0.27 -4.94
CA PHE A 30 -5.54 -1.03 -4.35
C PHE A 30 -4.33 -1.68 -3.68
N SER A 31 -3.17 -1.67 -4.34
CA SER A 31 -1.93 -2.22 -3.79
C SER A 31 -1.52 -1.51 -2.49
N LEU A 32 -1.57 -0.17 -2.47
CA LEU A 32 -1.28 0.62 -1.27
C LEU A 32 -2.27 0.31 -0.14
N ASN A 33 -3.56 0.27 -0.44
CA ASN A 33 -4.59 -0.05 0.55
C ASN A 33 -4.43 -1.46 1.12
N LEU A 34 -4.13 -2.46 0.27
CA LEU A 34 -3.88 -3.83 0.70
C LEU A 34 -2.66 -3.91 1.60
N CYS A 35 -1.56 -3.24 1.23
CA CYS A 35 -0.34 -3.22 2.04
C CYS A 35 -0.59 -2.65 3.45
N TYR A 36 -1.29 -1.51 3.55
CA TYR A 36 -1.62 -0.92 4.85
C TYR A 36 -2.58 -1.79 5.66
N SER A 37 -3.58 -2.40 5.00
CA SER A 37 -4.49 -3.33 5.65
C SER A 37 -3.75 -4.56 6.21
N GLU A 38 -2.79 -5.09 5.48
CA GLU A 38 -1.97 -6.23 5.91
C GLU A 38 -1.07 -5.86 7.09
N ALA A 39 -0.40 -4.70 7.02
CA ALA A 39 0.41 -4.17 8.11
C ALA A 39 -0.41 -4.00 9.40
N MET A 40 -1.62 -3.42 9.31
CA MET A 40 -2.51 -3.25 10.45
C MET A 40 -3.04 -4.59 10.99
N ALA A 41 -3.33 -5.55 10.12
CA ALA A 41 -3.72 -6.90 10.53
C ALA A 41 -2.59 -7.61 11.29
N SER A 42 -1.35 -7.50 10.82
CA SER A 42 -0.17 -8.04 11.50
C SER A 42 0.04 -7.38 12.87
N LEU A 43 -0.01 -6.05 12.96
CA LEU A 43 0.05 -5.32 14.22
C LEU A 43 -1.04 -5.76 15.22
N SER A 44 -2.28 -5.93 14.74
CA SER A 44 -3.38 -6.41 15.58
C SER A 44 -3.13 -7.82 16.11
N SER A 45 -2.61 -8.72 15.27
CA SER A 45 -2.26 -10.08 15.65
C SER A 45 -1.14 -10.11 16.70
N GLN A 46 -0.07 -9.36 16.46
CA GLN A 46 1.06 -9.25 17.40
C GLN A 46 0.63 -8.62 18.73
N SER A 47 -0.18 -7.56 18.69
CA SER A 47 -0.75 -6.94 19.88
C SER A 47 -1.56 -7.93 20.72
N LYS A 48 -2.45 -8.71 20.09
CA LYS A 48 -3.21 -9.77 20.78
C LYS A 48 -2.30 -10.83 21.38
N SER A 49 -1.22 -11.22 20.69
CA SER A 49 -0.24 -12.16 21.21
C SER A 49 0.47 -11.60 22.46
N MET A 50 0.86 -10.32 22.43
CA MET A 50 1.57 -9.68 23.53
C MET A 50 0.70 -9.43 24.76
N ILE A 51 -0.57 -9.03 24.59
CA ILE A 51 -1.52 -8.83 25.70
C ILE A 51 -1.68 -10.13 26.52
N ASN A 52 -1.72 -11.27 25.84
CA ASN A 52 -1.91 -12.58 26.48
C ASN A 52 -0.59 -13.26 26.89
N SER A 53 0.56 -12.65 26.61
CA SER A 53 1.88 -13.20 26.92
C SER A 53 2.35 -12.80 28.33
N ASN A 54 3.00 -13.73 29.04
CA ASN A 54 3.75 -13.43 30.27
C ASN A 54 5.23 -13.08 30.02
N ASP A 55 5.67 -13.11 28.76
CA ASP A 55 7.04 -12.83 28.36
C ASP A 55 7.27 -11.31 28.23
N GLN A 56 7.93 -10.73 29.25
CA GLN A 56 8.25 -9.30 29.30
C GLN A 56 9.24 -8.87 28.21
N ASN A 57 10.17 -9.75 27.80
CA ASN A 57 11.13 -9.42 26.77
C ASN A 57 10.44 -9.23 25.41
N LYS A 58 9.47 -10.10 25.08
CA LYS A 58 8.67 -9.95 23.86
C LYS A 58 7.81 -8.68 23.87
N LYS A 59 7.27 -8.31 25.03
CA LYS A 59 6.53 -7.04 25.19
C LYS A 59 7.42 -5.84 24.92
N HIS A 60 8.63 -5.80 25.49
CA HIS A 60 9.59 -4.73 25.22
C HIS A 60 10.04 -4.68 23.76
N GLN A 61 10.24 -5.83 23.11
CA GLN A 61 10.56 -5.87 21.68
C GLN A 61 9.41 -5.32 20.83
N PHE A 62 8.17 -5.70 21.13
CA PHE A 62 6.99 -5.18 20.46
C PHE A 62 6.82 -3.66 20.67
N GLU A 63 7.04 -3.18 21.88
CA GLU A 63 7.02 -1.74 22.20
C GLU A 63 8.13 -0.98 21.44
N SER A 64 9.34 -1.52 21.41
CA SER A 64 10.43 -0.93 20.62
C SER A 64 10.12 -0.89 19.13
N MET A 65 9.47 -1.92 18.60
CA MET A 65 9.01 -1.95 17.21
C MET A 65 7.95 -0.87 16.96
N LEU A 66 6.95 -0.74 17.84
CA LEU A 66 5.92 0.32 17.73
C LEU A 66 6.55 1.73 17.72
N ASN A 67 7.53 1.97 18.58
CA ASN A 67 8.25 3.25 18.65
C ASN A 67 9.13 3.52 17.42
N SER A 68 9.48 2.50 16.65
CA SER A 68 10.24 2.64 15.40
C SER A 68 9.36 2.94 14.19
N LEU A 69 8.03 2.84 14.34
CA LEU A 69 7.10 3.16 13.25
C LEU A 69 7.14 4.66 12.94
N PRO A 70 7.13 5.03 11.66
CA PRO A 70 7.13 6.41 11.24
C PRO A 70 5.84 7.13 11.67
N LEU A 71 6.00 8.30 12.30
CA LEU A 71 4.88 9.10 12.85
C LEU A 71 4.12 9.89 11.77
N ASN A 72 4.73 10.11 10.60
CA ASN A 72 4.18 10.94 9.54
C ASN A 72 3.54 10.06 8.45
N GLY A 73 2.22 9.85 8.55
CA GLY A 73 1.47 8.91 7.70
C GLY A 73 1.32 9.29 6.22
N TYR A 74 1.52 10.55 5.83
CA TYR A 74 1.29 10.98 4.44
C TYR A 74 2.48 10.75 3.49
N GLU A 75 3.71 10.64 4.02
CA GLU A 75 4.95 10.45 3.22
C GLU A 75 5.57 9.06 3.39
N THR A 76 4.97 8.24 4.24
CA THR A 76 5.54 6.94 4.54
C THR A 76 5.19 5.96 3.42
N ASP A 77 6.22 5.34 2.87
CA ASP A 77 6.08 4.22 1.94
C ASP A 77 5.61 2.98 2.73
N CYS A 78 4.51 2.37 2.27
CA CYS A 78 3.94 1.19 2.94
C CYS A 78 4.95 0.03 3.04
N GLU A 79 5.87 -0.12 2.09
CA GLU A 79 6.91 -1.15 2.15
C GLU A 79 7.94 -0.89 3.26
N LYS A 80 8.09 0.35 3.72
CA LYS A 80 8.92 0.66 4.90
C LYS A 80 8.20 0.21 6.17
N VAL A 81 6.90 0.47 6.26
CA VAL A 81 6.05 0.02 7.39
C VAL A 81 6.02 -1.50 7.45
N ARG A 82 5.84 -2.16 6.32
CA ARG A 82 5.81 -3.63 6.22
C ARG A 82 7.11 -4.26 6.72
N ARG A 83 8.27 -3.70 6.36
CA ARG A 83 9.60 -4.20 6.81
C ARG A 83 9.89 -4.03 8.30
N ILE A 84 9.16 -3.16 8.99
CA ILE A 84 9.31 -2.98 10.44
C ILE A 84 8.42 -3.98 11.19
N ILE A 85 7.26 -4.31 10.62
CA ILE A 85 6.23 -5.13 11.27
C ILE A 85 6.41 -6.63 10.98
N HIS A 86 6.96 -7.00 9.82
CA HIS A 86 7.35 -8.37 9.45
C HIS A 86 8.84 -8.60 9.69
#